data_AF-A0A968Y6N9-F1
#
_entry.id   AF-A0A968Y6N9-F1
#
_cell.length_a   1.000
_cell.length_b   1.000
_cell.length_c   1.000
_cell.angle_alpha   90.00
_cell.angle_beta   90.00
_cell.angle_gamma   90.00
#
_symmetry.space_group_name_H-M   'P 1'
#
loop_
_entity.id
_entity.type
_entity.pdbx_description
1 polymer ?
#
loop_
_entity_poly.entity_id
_entity_poly.type
_entity_poly.pdbx_seq_one_letter_code
_entity_poly.pdbx_strand_id
1 'polypeptide(L)'
;MPHRNCILMNRLDAEGAGFQDHQRVTVQGNAGKMENVEIIYGPIRTGAAFMFYPEVNAIFKAQTEVRSGTPAYKRVPILVHA
;
A
#
# COMPACT_ATOMS: atom_id res chain seq x y z
N MET A 1 -2.34 -12.03 7.82
CA MET A 1 -1.34 -11.73 6.78
C MET A 1 -0.15 -12.67 6.96
N PRO A 2 0.13 -13.53 5.97
CA PRO A 2 1.10 -14.63 6.11
C PRO A 2 2.56 -14.19 5.96
N HIS A 3 2.83 -13.07 5.27
CA HIS A 3 4.18 -12.55 5.07
C HIS A 3 4.19 -11.02 4.90
N ARG A 4 5.38 -10.41 4.90
CA ARG A 4 5.53 -8.94 4.89
C ARG A 4 5.50 -8.30 3.50
N ASN A 5 5.73 -9.06 2.43
CA ASN A 5 5.61 -8.55 1.04
C ASN A 5 4.17 -8.64 0.52
N CYS A 6 3.23 -8.03 1.23
CA CYS A 6 1.81 -8.01 0.87
C CYS A 6 1.20 -6.61 1.06
N ILE A 7 0.07 -6.40 0.41
CA ILE A 7 -0.82 -5.26 0.59
C ILE A 7 -2.19 -5.76 1.05
N LEU A 8 -2.61 -5.33 2.23
CA LEU A 8 -3.96 -5.58 2.73
C LEU A 8 -4.92 -4.61 2.04
N MET A 9 -5.91 -5.14 1.33
CA MET A 9 -6.92 -4.35 0.61
C MET A 9 -8.33 -4.72 1.06
N ASN A 10 -9.24 -3.76 0.95
CA ASN A 10 -10.65 -4.06 1.04
C ASN A 10 -11.07 -4.87 -0.20
N ARG A 11 -11.88 -5.90 0.01
CA ARG A 11 -12.40 -6.76 -1.06
C ARG A 11 -13.09 -5.98 -2.18
N LEU A 12 -13.94 -5.01 -1.83
CA LEU A 12 -14.70 -4.24 -2.81
C LEU A 12 -13.81 -3.36 -3.69
N ASP A 13 -12.76 -2.76 -3.11
CA ASP A 13 -11.81 -1.96 -3.88
C ASP A 13 -11.00 -2.83 -4.85
N ALA A 14 -10.55 -3.99 -4.38
CA ALA A 14 -9.75 -4.91 -5.20
C ALA A 14 -10.59 -5.53 -6.33
N GLU A 15 -11.74 -6.13 -6.02
CA GLU A 15 -12.63 -6.71 -7.02
C GLU A 15 -13.18 -5.64 -7.99
N GLY A 16 -13.48 -4.43 -7.49
CA GLY A 16 -13.90 -3.31 -8.32
C GLY A 16 -12.82 -2.81 -9.29
N ALA A 17 -11.54 -3.03 -8.97
CA ALA A 17 -10.41 -2.79 -9.85
C ALA A 17 -10.03 -4.01 -10.72
N GLY A 18 -10.77 -5.12 -10.63
CA GLY A 18 -10.52 -6.35 -11.37
C GLY A 18 -9.42 -7.24 -10.78
N PHE A 19 -9.00 -7.00 -9.55
CA PHE A 19 -8.00 -7.81 -8.87
C PHE A 19 -8.61 -8.96 -8.06
N GLN A 20 -7.84 -10.03 -7.92
CA GLN A 20 -8.20 -11.21 -7.13
C GLN A 20 -7.39 -11.30 -5.84
N ASP A 21 -7.91 -12.01 -4.84
CA ASP A 21 -7.15 -12.35 -3.64
C ASP A 21 -5.89 -13.16 -4.01
N HIS A 22 -4.80 -12.95 -3.30
CA HIS A 22 -3.48 -13.54 -3.57
C HIS A 22 -2.82 -13.17 -4.91
N GLN A 23 -3.42 -12.30 -5.72
CA GLN A 23 -2.81 -11.81 -6.96
C GLN A 23 -1.53 -11.01 -6.65
N ARG A 24 -0.51 -11.18 -7.50
CA ARG A 24 0.73 -10.38 -7.45
C ARG A 24 0.55 -9.11 -8.28
N VAL A 25 0.87 -7.98 -7.67
CA VAL A 25 0.71 -6.65 -8.28
C VAL A 25 1.94 -5.78 -8.03
N THR A 26 1.97 -4.65 -8.73
CA THR A 26 2.87 -3.54 -8.45
C THR A 26 2.16 -2.49 -7.61
N VAL A 27 2.81 -2.07 -6.52
CA VAL A 27 2.38 -0.93 -5.70
C VAL A 27 3.34 0.22 -5.93
N GLN A 28 2.82 1.33 -6.45
CA GLN A 28 3.58 2.52 -6.79
C GLN A 28 3.23 3.66 -5.84
N GLY A 29 4.27 4.28 -5.26
CA GLY A 29 4.16 5.53 -4.51
C GLY A 29 4.74 6.70 -5.29
N ASN A 30 4.96 7.84 -4.61
CA ASN A 30 5.47 9.05 -5.25
C ASN A 30 6.99 9.03 -5.52
N ALA A 31 7.73 8.06 -4.99
CA ALA A 31 9.19 8.00 -5.10
C ALA A 31 9.71 6.69 -5.70
N GLY A 32 8.85 5.70 -5.94
CA GLY A 32 9.24 4.41 -6.47
C GLY A 32 8.07 3.44 -6.52
N LYS A 33 8.38 2.16 -6.74
CA LYS A 33 7.42 1.06 -6.79
C LYS A 33 7.99 -0.21 -6.19
N MET A 34 7.10 -1.07 -5.71
CA MET A 34 7.39 -2.43 -5.27
C MET A 34 6.62 -3.39 -6.16
N GLU A 35 7.34 -4.34 -6.74
CA GLU A 35 6.79 -5.37 -7.63
C GLU A 35 6.54 -6.67 -6.86
N ASN A 36 5.75 -7.58 -7.43
CA ASN A 36 5.44 -8.89 -6.85
C ASN A 36 4.84 -8.84 -5.43
N VAL A 37 4.10 -7.77 -5.12
CA VAL A 37 3.39 -7.61 -3.85
C VAL A 37 2.11 -8.44 -3.91
N GLU A 38 1.87 -9.27 -2.90
CA GLU A 38 0.64 -10.06 -2.82
C GLU A 38 -0.54 -9.22 -2.32
N ILE A 39 -1.68 -9.27 -3.00
CA ILE A 39 -2.94 -8.77 -2.46
C ILE A 39 -3.45 -9.76 -1.40
N ILE A 40 -3.81 -9.23 -0.24
CA ILE A 40 -4.52 -9.98 0.80
C ILE A 40 -5.80 -9.23 1.10
N TYR A 41 -6.94 -9.89 1.00
CA TYR A 41 -8.20 -9.30 1.45
C TYR A 41 -8.25 -9.22 2.98
N GLY A 42 -8.84 -8.14 3.49
CA GLY A 42 -9.11 -8.05 4.92
C GLY A 42 -10.02 -6.91 5.33
N PRO A 43 -10.31 -6.83 6.64
CA PRO A 43 -11.22 -5.85 7.21
C PRO A 43 -10.54 -4.47 7.34
N ILE A 44 -10.27 -3.83 6.20
CA ILE A 44 -9.79 -2.45 6.11
C ILE A 44 -10.86 -1.57 5.45
N ARG A 45 -10.86 -0.27 5.76
CA ARG A 45 -11.79 0.70 5.17
C ARG A 45 -11.62 0.74 3.64
N THR A 46 -12.72 0.87 2.90
CA THR A 46 -12.66 1.16 1.46
C THR A 46 -11.88 2.46 1.18
N GLY A 47 -11.16 2.49 0.07
CA GLY A 47 -10.24 3.56 -0.31
C GLY A 47 -8.96 3.61 0.54
N ALA A 48 -8.63 2.56 1.29
CA ALA A 48 -7.40 2.45 2.06
C ALA A 48 -6.75 1.08 1.89
N ALA A 49 -5.43 1.06 2.00
CA ALA A 49 -4.63 -0.15 2.00
C ALA A 49 -3.55 -0.08 3.07
N PHE A 50 -3.04 -1.24 3.48
CA PHE A 50 -1.97 -1.33 4.48
C PHE A 50 -0.80 -2.17 3.95
N MET A 51 0.42 -1.71 4.22
CA MET A 51 1.67 -2.43 3.93
C MET A 51 2.63 -2.31 5.12
N PHE A 52 3.62 -3.21 5.17
CA PHE A 52 4.58 -3.25 6.26
C PHE A 52 5.76 -2.28 6.07
N TYR A 53 6.10 -1.59 7.15
CA TYR A 53 7.38 -0.89 7.35
C TYR A 53 8.46 -1.91 7.78
N PRO A 54 9.75 -1.74 7.41
CA PRO A 54 10.32 -0.61 6.64
C PRO A 54 10.28 -0.77 5.12
N GLU A 55 9.85 -1.91 4.60
CA GLU A 55 9.95 -2.24 3.18
C GLU A 55 9.21 -1.21 2.31
N VAL A 56 8.00 -0.82 2.70
CA VAL A 56 7.20 0.16 1.95
C VAL A 56 7.79 1.57 1.96
N ASN A 57 8.70 1.92 2.89
CA ASN A 57 9.35 3.23 2.87
C ASN A 57 10.23 3.43 1.62
N ALA A 58 10.54 2.36 0.87
CA ALA A 58 11.27 2.45 -0.38
C ALA A 58 10.49 3.15 -1.51
N ILE A 59 9.15 3.19 -1.46
CA ILE A 59 8.32 3.65 -2.59
C ILE A 59 7.77 5.08 -2.42
N PHE A 60 8.02 5.72 -1.27
CA PHE A 60 7.52 7.07 -1.05
C PHE A 60 8.44 7.94 -0.20
N LYS A 61 8.26 9.26 -0.34
CA LYS A 61 8.85 10.27 0.55
C LYS A 61 7.74 10.91 1.38
N ALA A 62 7.80 10.69 2.69
CA ALA A 62 6.86 11.30 3.62
C ALA A 62 7.05 12.82 3.66
N GLN A 63 5.96 13.57 3.57
CA GLN A 63 6.01 15.00 3.83
C GLN A 63 6.23 15.24 5.32
N THR A 64 7.21 16.08 5.65
CA THR A 64 7.52 16.44 7.04
C THR A 64 6.75 17.69 7.43
N GLU A 65 6.00 17.60 8.53
CA GLU A 65 5.30 18.75 9.09
C GLU A 65 6.33 19.74 9.66
N VAL A 66 6.21 21.01 9.28
CA VAL A 66 7.26 22.03 9.47
C VAL A 66 7.44 22.40 10.95
N ARG A 67 6.37 22.43 11.75
CA ARG A 67 6.43 22.88 13.16
C ARG A 67 7.01 21.83 14.09
N SER A 68 6.69 20.56 13.87
CA SER A 68 7.04 19.44 14.74
C SER A 68 8.20 18.60 14.20
N GLY A 69 8.52 18.71 12.91
CA GLY A 69 9.50 17.84 12.25
C GLY A 69 9.01 16.40 12.05
N THR A 70 7.70 16.13 12.24
CA THR A 70 7.15 14.76 12.16
C THR A 70 6.83 14.37 10.71
N PRO A 71 7.36 13.26 10.17
CA PRO A 71 7.02 12.81 8.82
C PRO A 71 5.67 12.07 8.75
N ALA A 72 4.88 12.36 7.72
CA ALA A 72 3.53 11.83 7.51
C ALA A 72 3.49 10.39 6.92
N TYR A 73 4.10 9.41 7.62
CA TYR A 73 4.14 8.01 7.15
C TYR A 73 2.77 7.30 7.11
N LYS A 74 1.78 7.76 7.88
CA LYS A 74 0.53 7.02 8.10
C LYS A 74 -0.49 7.11 6.96
N ARG A 75 -0.32 8.08 6.04
CA ARG A 75 -1.27 8.30 4.94
C ARG A 75 -0.54 8.81 3.71
N VAL A 76 -0.28 7.90 2.79
CA VAL A 76 0.46 8.16 1.55
C VAL A 76 -0.39 7.71 0.36
N PRO A 77 -0.61 8.56 -0.66
CA PRO A 77 -1.26 8.14 -1.89
C PRO A 77 -0.41 7.09 -2.61
N ILE A 78 -1.06 6.02 -3.04
CA ILE A 78 -0.46 4.93 -3.80
C ILE A 78 -1.35 4.56 -4.99
N LEU A 79 -0.74 3.95 -6.00
CA LEU A 79 -1.41 3.32 -7.13
C LEU A 79 -1.12 1.82 -7.09
N VAL A 80 -2.15 1.00 -7.25
CA VAL A 80 -2.01 -0.46 -7.42
C VAL A 80 -2.33 -0.80 -8.87
N HIS A 81 -1.43 -1.51 -9.54
CA HIS A 81 -1.63 -1.96 -10.92
C HIS A 81 -0.97 -3.32 -11.18
N ALA A 82 -1.43 -4.02 -12.23
CA ALA A 82 -0.80 -5.25 -12.71
C ALA A 82 0.57 -4.96 -13.34
#